data_AF-G5G998-F1
#
_entry.id   AF-G5G998-F1
#
_cell.length_a   1.000
_cell.length_b   1.000
_cell.length_c   1.000
_cell.angle_alpha   90.00
_cell.angle_beta   90.00
_cell.angle_gamma   90.00
#
_symmetry.space_group_name_H-M   'P 1'
#
loop_
_entity.id
_entity.type
_entity.pdbx_description
1 polymer ?
#
loop_
_entity_poly.entity_id
_entity_poly.type
_entity_poly.pdbx_seq_one_letter_code
_entity_poly.pdbx_strand_id
1 'polypeptide(L)'
;MQQIDLIVSDALSGIENAVCSAFPTALHQLCVVHFKRKVLNTVSSKDKAEVWEELKELFPIEHTDMTPLAAYEKLRTFAQRWGKKYPSLARLGNERNAAYFTYLRFSDSVRRMIYSTNWVERLNRSYKRTLLMRGAMPSPTSVVYLLGSVAKEKTEGTYARRLPYFRKWKIR
;
A
#
# COMPACT_ATOMS: atom_id res chain seq x y z
N MET A 1 -26.42 -5.79 -1.62
CA MET A 1 -25.08 -5.75 -0.96
C MET A 1 -24.16 -4.87 -1.80
N GLN A 2 -23.37 -4.00 -1.17
CA GLN A 2 -22.33 -3.27 -1.89
C GLN A 2 -21.20 -4.23 -2.24
N GLN A 3 -20.85 -4.33 -3.51
CA GLN A 3 -19.70 -5.12 -3.97
C GLN A 3 -18.42 -4.33 -3.72
N ILE A 4 -17.43 -4.95 -3.07
CA ILE A 4 -16.09 -4.37 -2.89
C ILE A 4 -15.20 -4.95 -3.97
N ASP A 5 -14.67 -4.08 -4.84
CA ASP A 5 -13.83 -4.53 -5.96
C ASP A 5 -12.35 -4.62 -5.62
N LEU A 6 -11.87 -3.73 -4.73
CA LEU A 6 -10.45 -3.60 -4.40
C LEU A 6 -10.28 -3.21 -2.93
N ILE A 7 -9.37 -3.90 -2.28
CA ILE A 7 -8.88 -3.58 -0.94
C ILE A 7 -7.39 -3.26 -1.04
N VAL A 8 -6.99 -2.15 -0.44
CA VAL A 8 -5.59 -1.71 -0.36
C VAL A 8 -5.17 -1.74 1.09
N SER A 9 -4.13 -2.49 1.42
CA SER A 9 -3.61 -2.54 2.79
C SER A 9 -2.09 -2.56 2.83
N ASP A 10 -1.54 -2.32 4.01
CA ASP A 10 -0.15 -2.67 4.28
C ASP A 10 -0.03 -4.20 4.42
N ALA A 11 1.18 -4.72 4.24
CA ALA A 11 1.45 -6.16 4.18
C ALA A 11 1.53 -6.84 5.56
N LEU A 12 0.51 -6.62 6.39
CA LEU A 12 0.32 -7.24 7.69
C LEU A 12 -0.50 -8.52 7.53
N SER A 13 0.07 -9.66 7.90
CA SER A 13 -0.54 -10.99 7.72
C SER A 13 -1.93 -11.13 8.33
N GLY A 14 -2.17 -10.50 9.49
CA GLY A 14 -3.49 -10.52 10.14
C GLY A 14 -4.58 -9.79 9.34
N ILE A 15 -4.22 -8.70 8.63
CA ILE A 15 -5.16 -7.94 7.81
C ILE A 15 -5.50 -8.71 6.54
N GLU A 16 -4.50 -9.30 5.89
CA GLU A 16 -4.68 -10.11 4.68
C GLU A 16 -5.66 -11.26 4.89
N ASN A 17 -5.45 -12.06 5.94
CA ASN A 17 -6.32 -13.21 6.21
C ASN A 17 -7.77 -12.78 6.48
N ALA A 18 -7.96 -11.70 7.25
CA ALA A 18 -9.28 -11.16 7.55
C ALA A 18 -9.98 -10.62 6.29
N VAL A 19 -9.23 -9.91 5.43
CA VAL A 19 -9.73 -9.36 4.17
C VAL A 19 -10.16 -10.47 3.21
N CYS A 20 -9.32 -11.49 3.00
CA CYS A 20 -9.64 -12.62 2.14
C CYS A 20 -10.87 -13.39 2.64
N SER A 21 -11.04 -13.52 3.97
CA SER A 21 -12.19 -14.20 4.56
C SER A 21 -13.48 -13.37 4.46
N ALA A 22 -13.41 -12.05 4.62
CA ALA A 22 -14.59 -11.18 4.62
C ALA A 22 -15.03 -10.78 3.21
N PHE A 23 -14.09 -10.64 2.27
CA PHE A 23 -14.31 -10.15 0.92
C PHE A 23 -13.60 -11.02 -0.12
N PRO A 24 -14.02 -12.28 -0.31
CA PRO A 24 -13.30 -13.25 -1.15
C PRO A 24 -13.25 -12.87 -2.64
N THR A 25 -14.18 -12.04 -3.10
CA THR A 25 -14.25 -11.57 -4.50
C THR A 25 -13.45 -10.30 -4.75
N ALA A 26 -13.00 -9.60 -3.70
CA ALA A 26 -12.29 -8.35 -3.83
C ALA A 26 -10.84 -8.60 -4.25
N LEU A 27 -10.33 -7.80 -5.20
CA LEU A 27 -8.91 -7.77 -5.49
C LEU A 27 -8.16 -7.21 -4.28
N HIS A 28 -6.95 -7.71 -4.03
CA HIS A 28 -6.08 -7.20 -2.97
C HIS A 28 -4.83 -6.56 -3.55
N GLN A 29 -4.59 -5.30 -3.19
CA GLN A 29 -3.33 -4.60 -3.39
C GLN A 29 -2.59 -4.42 -2.07
N LEU A 30 -1.31 -4.80 -2.05
CA LEU A 30 -0.41 -4.50 -0.94
C LEU A 30 0.36 -3.20 -1.19
N CYS A 31 0.55 -2.40 -0.14
CA CYS A 31 1.23 -1.11 -0.26
C CYS A 31 2.70 -1.27 -0.70
N VAL A 32 3.03 -0.74 -1.87
CA VAL A 32 4.38 -0.88 -2.43
C VAL A 32 5.37 0.09 -1.80
N VAL A 33 4.92 1.24 -1.31
CA VAL A 33 5.81 2.16 -0.56
C VAL A 33 6.36 1.48 0.70
N HIS A 34 5.50 0.77 1.43
CA HIS A 34 5.93 -0.05 2.57
C HIS A 34 6.86 -1.19 2.15
N PHE A 35 6.57 -1.84 1.03
CA PHE A 35 7.44 -2.86 0.45
C PHE A 35 8.85 -2.33 0.15
N LYS A 36 8.96 -1.24 -0.63
CA LYS A 36 10.24 -0.64 -1.02
C LYS A 36 11.07 -0.28 0.20
N ARG A 37 10.46 0.36 1.20
CA ARG A 37 11.11 0.69 2.48
C ARG A 37 11.59 -0.56 3.22
N LYS A 38 10.80 -1.63 3.28
CA LYS A 38 11.19 -2.89 3.91
C LYS A 38 12.41 -3.51 3.22
N VAL A 39 12.41 -3.56 1.88
CA VAL A 39 13.54 -4.10 1.10
C VAL A 39 14.80 -3.25 1.33
N LEU A 40 14.69 -1.92 1.21
CA LEU A 40 15.83 -1.01 1.43
C LEU A 40 16.39 -1.06 2.86
N ASN A 41 15.56 -1.31 3.86
CA ASN A 41 16.02 -1.47 5.25
C ASN A 41 16.74 -2.80 5.49
N THR A 42 16.58 -3.77 4.59
CA THR A 42 17.20 -5.10 4.70
C THR A 42 18.61 -5.11 4.10
N VAL A 43 18.87 -4.26 3.11
CA VAL A 43 20.13 -4.23 2.38
C VAL A 43 21.14 -3.27 3.00
N SER A 44 22.42 -3.58 2.85
CA SER A 44 23.50 -2.71 3.33
C SER A 44 23.53 -1.39 2.56
N SER A 45 24.08 -0.33 3.18
CA SER A 45 24.13 1.00 2.55
C SER A 45 24.85 1.04 1.21
N LYS A 46 25.79 0.11 0.96
CA LYS A 46 26.54 0.00 -0.31
C LYS A 46 25.63 -0.40 -1.48
N ASP A 47 24.65 -1.28 -1.23
CA ASP A 47 23.77 -1.82 -2.26
C ASP A 47 22.46 -1.03 -2.40
N LYS A 48 22.16 -0.11 -1.47
CA LYS A 48 20.87 0.62 -1.44
C LYS A 48 20.58 1.37 -2.74
N ALA A 49 21.61 1.96 -3.37
CA ALA A 49 21.45 2.72 -4.60
C ALA A 49 21.03 1.81 -5.77
N GLU A 50 21.74 0.69 -5.96
CA GLU A 50 21.43 -0.30 -7.00
C GLU A 50 20.03 -0.90 -6.79
N VAL A 51 19.74 -1.35 -5.56
CA VAL A 51 18.44 -1.92 -5.20
C VAL A 51 17.30 -0.92 -5.40
N TRP A 52 17.54 0.37 -5.14
CA TRP A 52 16.53 1.41 -5.32
C TRP A 52 16.16 1.62 -6.79
N GLU A 53 17.14 1.67 -7.69
CA GLU A 53 16.87 1.81 -9.13
C GLU A 53 16.12 0.59 -9.67
N GLU A 54 16.55 -0.62 -9.30
CA GLU A 54 15.82 -1.84 -9.67
C GLU A 54 14.38 -1.85 -9.15
N LEU A 55 14.15 -1.39 -7.91
CA LEU A 55 12.82 -1.26 -7.35
C LEU A 55 11.98 -0.19 -8.06
N LYS A 56 12.56 0.84 -8.69
CA LYS A 56 11.79 1.75 -9.54
C LYS A 56 11.32 1.05 -10.81
N GLU A 57 12.20 0.31 -11.47
CA GLU A 57 11.88 -0.43 -12.69
C GLU A 57 10.89 -1.57 -12.48
N LEU A 58 10.97 -2.25 -11.33
CA LEU A 58 10.03 -3.31 -10.95
C LEU A 58 8.60 -2.80 -10.74
N PHE A 59 8.47 -1.54 -10.33
CA PHE A 59 7.21 -0.95 -9.90
C PHE A 59 6.89 0.32 -10.70
N PRO A 60 6.68 0.18 -12.02
CA PRO A 60 6.35 1.31 -12.88
C PRO A 60 4.93 1.80 -12.56
N ILE A 61 4.71 3.11 -12.64
CA ILE A 61 3.42 3.74 -12.28
C ILE A 61 2.71 4.32 -13.50
N GLU A 62 3.45 4.91 -14.44
CA GLU A 62 2.92 5.57 -15.63
C GLU A 62 3.60 5.01 -16.87
N HIS A 63 2.91 5.09 -18.01
CA HIS A 63 3.46 4.78 -19.34
C HIS A 63 4.03 3.36 -19.42
N THR A 64 3.27 2.38 -18.92
CA THR A 64 3.67 0.97 -18.94
C THR A 64 2.51 0.05 -19.26
N ASP A 65 2.76 -0.82 -20.23
CA ASP A 65 1.88 -1.94 -20.60
C ASP A 65 2.23 -3.23 -19.83
N MET A 66 3.05 -3.12 -18.78
CA MET A 66 3.45 -4.26 -17.98
C MET A 66 2.26 -4.87 -17.26
N THR A 67 2.07 -6.17 -17.44
CA THR A 67 1.03 -6.92 -16.73
C THR A 67 1.47 -7.25 -15.30
N PRO A 68 0.52 -7.45 -14.36
CA PRO A 68 0.84 -7.88 -13.00
C PRO A 68 1.72 -9.15 -12.95
N LEU A 69 1.46 -10.11 -13.85
CA LEU A 69 2.21 -11.35 -13.94
C LEU A 69 3.66 -11.11 -14.38
N ALA A 70 3.86 -10.30 -15.42
CA ALA A 70 5.21 -9.97 -15.89
C ALA A 70 6.02 -9.21 -14.82
N ALA A 71 5.40 -8.29 -14.10
CA ALA A 71 6.03 -7.57 -13.00
C ALA A 71 6.41 -8.51 -11.83
N TYR A 72 5.53 -9.47 -11.51
CA TYR A 72 5.78 -10.48 -10.49
C TYR A 72 6.93 -11.43 -10.87
N GLU A 73 7.04 -11.87 -12.13
CA GLU A 73 8.17 -12.68 -12.58
C GLU A 73 9.50 -11.92 -12.48
N LYS A 74 9.51 -10.62 -12.80
CA LYS A 74 10.69 -9.77 -12.55
C LYS A 74 11.05 -9.71 -11.06
N LEU A 75 10.05 -9.64 -10.17
CA LEU A 75 10.29 -9.70 -8.73
C LEU A 75 10.89 -11.06 -8.31
N ARG A 76 10.48 -12.17 -8.91
CA ARG A 76 11.08 -13.49 -8.63
C ARG A 76 12.54 -13.52 -9.03
N THR A 77 12.90 -12.99 -10.20
CA THR A 77 14.31 -12.87 -10.63
C THR A 77 15.11 -11.97 -9.67
N PHE A 78 14.54 -10.83 -9.26
CA PHE A 78 15.12 -9.96 -8.24
C PHE A 78 15.37 -10.73 -6.92
N ALA A 79 14.38 -11.47 -6.45
CA ALA A 79 14.44 -12.25 -5.22
C ALA A 79 15.49 -13.36 -5.29
N GLN A 80 15.63 -14.04 -6.43
CA GLN A 80 16.64 -15.07 -6.64
C GLN A 80 18.05 -14.51 -6.62
N ARG A 81 18.28 -13.36 -7.27
CA ARG A 81 19.60 -12.73 -7.30
C ARG A 81 19.99 -12.20 -5.93
N TRP A 82 19.17 -11.30 -5.37
CA TRP A 82 19.47 -10.66 -4.10
C TRP A 82 19.32 -11.61 -2.91
N GLY A 83 18.51 -12.66 -3.04
CA GLY A 83 18.36 -13.73 -2.05
C GLY A 83 19.66 -14.47 -1.76
N LYS A 84 20.60 -14.54 -2.70
CA LYS A 84 21.93 -15.14 -2.48
C LYS A 84 22.77 -14.35 -1.47
N LYS A 85 22.68 -13.02 -1.53
CA LYS A 85 23.41 -12.09 -0.65
C LYS A 85 22.64 -11.77 0.63
N TYR A 86 21.32 -11.64 0.50
CA TYR A 86 20.38 -11.31 1.57
C TYR A 86 19.28 -12.38 1.63
N PRO A 87 19.47 -13.47 2.41
CA PRO A 87 18.53 -14.59 2.47
C PRO A 87 17.09 -14.20 2.82
N SER A 88 16.90 -13.12 3.57
CA SER A 88 15.59 -12.53 3.88
C SER A 88 14.82 -12.05 2.66
N LEU A 89 15.50 -11.68 1.57
CA LEU A 89 14.90 -11.26 0.30
C LEU A 89 14.49 -12.44 -0.60
N ALA A 90 14.96 -13.66 -0.33
CA ALA A 90 14.57 -14.84 -1.13
C ALA A 90 13.05 -15.09 -1.06
N ARG A 91 12.42 -14.78 0.08
CA ARG A 91 10.97 -14.90 0.31
C ARG A 91 10.12 -13.91 -0.50
N LEU A 92 10.74 -12.95 -1.19
CA LEU A 92 10.01 -12.02 -2.06
C LEU A 92 9.40 -12.74 -3.27
N GLY A 93 9.94 -13.88 -3.68
CA GLY A 93 9.41 -14.69 -4.77
C GLY A 93 8.19 -15.56 -4.43
N ASN A 94 7.60 -15.41 -3.23
CA ASN A 94 6.38 -16.12 -2.84
C ASN A 94 5.14 -15.56 -3.59
N GLU A 95 4.20 -16.43 -3.96
CA GLU A 95 2.99 -16.09 -4.72
C GLU A 95 2.14 -14.99 -4.08
N ARG A 96 2.08 -14.96 -2.75
CA ARG A 96 1.40 -13.90 -1.98
C ARG A 96 1.88 -12.49 -2.35
N ASN A 97 3.14 -12.32 -2.79
CA ASN A 97 3.67 -11.02 -3.19
C ASN A 97 3.25 -10.59 -4.60
N ALA A 98 2.53 -11.44 -5.36
CA ALA A 98 1.88 -11.00 -6.59
C ALA A 98 0.86 -9.86 -6.33
N ALA A 99 0.29 -9.81 -5.12
CA ALA A 99 -0.63 -8.76 -4.68
C ALA A 99 0.01 -7.36 -4.62
N TYR A 100 1.34 -7.21 -4.71
CA TYR A 100 1.97 -5.89 -4.87
C TYR A 100 1.76 -5.29 -6.26
N PHE A 101 1.35 -6.09 -7.25
CA PHE A 101 1.25 -5.68 -8.66
C PHE A 101 -0.20 -5.56 -9.14
N THR A 102 -1.20 -5.78 -8.28
CA THR A 102 -2.63 -5.69 -8.60
C THR A 102 -3.00 -4.33 -9.20
N TYR A 103 -2.33 -3.25 -8.77
CA TYR A 103 -2.52 -1.89 -9.27
C TYR A 103 -2.29 -1.75 -10.79
N LEU A 104 -1.48 -2.62 -11.41
CA LEU A 104 -1.22 -2.59 -12.85
C LEU A 104 -2.47 -2.97 -13.68
N ARG A 105 -3.46 -3.63 -13.08
CA ARG A 105 -4.77 -3.89 -13.72
C ARG A 105 -5.59 -2.62 -13.96
N PHE A 106 -5.21 -1.51 -13.34
CA PHE A 106 -5.94 -0.25 -13.38
C PHE A 106 -5.27 0.77 -14.29
N SER A 107 -6.01 1.79 -14.72
CA SER A 107 -5.47 2.87 -15.56
C SER A 107 -4.42 3.71 -14.82
N ASP A 108 -3.42 4.21 -15.55
CA ASP A 108 -2.33 5.05 -15.04
C ASP A 108 -2.79 6.17 -14.10
N SER A 109 -3.92 6.80 -14.42
CA SER A 109 -4.53 7.89 -13.66
C SER A 109 -4.87 7.55 -12.21
N VAL A 110 -5.16 6.28 -11.89
CA VAL A 110 -5.50 5.84 -10.52
C VAL A 110 -4.38 5.03 -9.86
N ARG A 111 -3.40 4.54 -10.62
CA ARG A 111 -2.30 3.68 -10.12
C ARG A 111 -1.60 4.30 -8.91
N ARG A 112 -1.27 5.60 -8.94
CA ARG A 112 -0.63 6.31 -7.81
C ARG A 112 -1.41 6.23 -6.50
N MET A 113 -2.74 6.25 -6.56
CA MET A 113 -3.60 6.19 -5.37
C MET A 113 -3.77 4.77 -4.83
N ILE A 114 -3.71 3.76 -5.70
CA ILE A 114 -3.85 2.34 -5.33
C ILE A 114 -2.53 1.77 -4.82
N TYR A 115 -1.43 2.16 -5.47
CA TYR A 115 -0.08 1.66 -5.21
C TYR A 115 0.46 2.00 -3.80
N SER A 116 -0.07 3.04 -3.16
CA SER A 116 0.38 3.53 -1.85
C SER A 116 -0.77 3.78 -0.89
N THR A 117 -0.50 3.61 0.40
CA THR A 117 -1.43 3.93 1.50
C THR A 117 -1.20 5.34 2.07
N ASN A 118 -0.58 6.25 1.30
CA ASN A 118 -0.21 7.60 1.75
C ASN A 118 -1.42 8.41 2.27
N TRP A 119 -2.61 8.22 1.71
CA TRP A 119 -3.84 8.87 2.17
C TRP A 119 -4.22 8.44 3.59
N VAL A 120 -4.08 7.14 3.90
CA VAL A 120 -4.28 6.58 5.23
C VAL A 120 -3.18 7.06 6.18
N GLU A 121 -1.91 7.04 5.73
CA GLU A 121 -0.79 7.55 6.51
C GLU A 121 -0.94 9.03 6.88
N ARG A 122 -1.48 9.85 5.97
CA ARG A 122 -1.76 11.27 6.20
C ARG A 122 -2.83 11.49 7.26
N LEU A 123 -3.89 10.69 7.24
CA LEU A 123 -4.91 10.71 8.29
C LEU A 123 -4.33 10.26 9.64
N ASN A 124 -3.59 9.15 9.65
CA ASN A 124 -2.91 8.64 10.84
C ASN A 124 -1.92 9.66 11.43
N ARG A 125 -1.22 10.42 10.59
CA ARG A 125 -0.34 11.53 11.04
C ARG A 125 -1.14 12.62 11.73
N SER A 126 -2.33 12.96 11.23
CA SER A 126 -3.22 13.94 11.85
C SER A 126 -3.69 13.44 13.23
N TYR A 127 -4.10 12.17 13.34
CA TYR A 127 -4.45 11.56 14.61
C TYR A 127 -3.30 11.59 15.63
N LYS A 128 -2.11 11.16 15.22
CA LYS A 128 -0.92 11.18 16.08
C LYS A 128 -0.61 12.58 16.58
N ARG A 129 -0.65 13.59 15.72
CA ARG A 129 -0.41 14.99 16.12
C ARG A 129 -1.43 15.44 17.17
N THR A 130 -2.71 15.16 16.97
CA THR A 130 -3.77 15.55 17.89
C THR A 130 -3.63 14.89 19.26
N LEU A 131 -3.22 13.61 19.31
CA LEU A 131 -2.97 12.88 20.55
C LEU A 131 -1.69 13.34 21.26
N LEU A 132 -0.59 13.53 20.53
CA LEU A 132 0.70 13.96 21.09
C LEU A 132 0.61 15.31 21.82
N MET A 133 -0.20 16.24 21.32
CA MET A 133 -0.40 17.55 21.96
C MET A 133 -1.09 17.48 23.33
N ARG A 134 -1.75 16.36 23.67
CA ARG A 134 -2.54 16.23 24.90
C ARG A 134 -1.83 15.43 26.00
N GLY A 135 -0.78 14.66 25.65
CA GLY A 135 0.01 13.87 26.59
C GLY A 135 -0.74 12.64 27.15
N ALA A 136 -1.81 12.87 27.92
CA ALA A 136 -2.66 11.83 28.50
C ALA A 136 -4.15 12.09 28.18
N MET A 137 -4.92 11.00 28.10
CA MET A 137 -6.35 11.06 27.80
C MET A 137 -7.14 10.49 28.99
N PRO A 138 -8.29 11.09 29.36
CA PRO A 138 -9.04 10.70 30.56
C PRO A 138 -9.74 9.35 30.45
N SER A 139 -10.07 8.90 29.23
CA SER A 139 -10.69 7.59 29.00
C SER A 139 -10.54 7.12 27.54
N PRO A 140 -10.71 5.82 27.23
CA PRO A 140 -10.75 5.33 25.85
C PRO A 140 -11.84 6.01 25.01
N THR A 141 -13.01 6.29 25.59
CA THR A 141 -14.11 7.00 24.92
C THR A 141 -13.69 8.40 24.47
N SER A 142 -12.92 9.12 25.31
CA SER A 142 -12.40 10.44 24.95
C SER A 142 -11.44 10.41 23.77
N VAL A 143 -10.67 9.32 23.61
CA VAL A 143 -9.82 9.09 22.44
C VAL A 143 -10.67 8.92 21.19
N VAL A 144 -11.67 8.04 21.24
CA VAL A 144 -12.56 7.78 20.09
C VAL A 144 -13.28 9.06 19.67
N TYR A 145 -13.82 9.83 20.62
CA TYR A 145 -14.47 11.10 20.33
C TYR A 145 -13.53 12.08 19.63
N LEU A 146 -12.32 12.25 20.15
CA LEU A 146 -11.33 13.17 19.61
C LEU A 146 -10.88 12.75 18.20
N LEU A 147 -10.58 11.47 18.00
CA LEU A 147 -10.19 10.95 16.68
C LEU A 147 -11.35 11.06 15.69
N GLY A 148 -12.59 10.80 16.12
CA GLY A 148 -13.80 11.02 15.32
C GLY A 148 -13.98 12.48 14.92
N SER A 149 -13.73 13.42 15.83
CA SER A 149 -13.76 14.86 15.53
C SER A 149 -12.71 15.24 14.47
N VAL A 150 -11.49 14.72 14.57
CA VAL A 150 -10.46 14.94 13.54
C VAL A 150 -10.87 14.33 12.19
N ALA A 151 -11.45 13.13 12.20
CA ALA A 151 -11.92 12.47 10.99
C ALA A 151 -13.00 13.31 10.29
N LYS A 152 -13.95 13.83 11.07
CA LYS A 152 -15.02 14.72 10.60
C LYS A 152 -14.46 15.99 9.96
N GLU A 153 -13.58 16.71 10.67
CA GLU A 153 -12.91 17.92 10.17
C GLU A 153 -12.18 17.65 8.84
N LYS A 154 -11.43 16.54 8.75
CA LYS A 154 -10.73 16.18 7.52
C LYS A 154 -11.67 15.84 6.38
N THR A 155 -12.80 15.20 6.67
CA THR A 155 -13.83 14.85 5.68
C THR A 155 -14.52 16.09 5.13
N GLU A 156 -14.91 17.02 6.00
CA GLU A 156 -15.61 18.26 5.64
C GLU A 156 -14.69 19.30 4.98
N GLY A 157 -13.39 19.28 5.30
CA GLY A 157 -12.41 20.19 4.70
C GLY A 157 -11.56 19.52 3.62
N THR A 158 -10.51 18.82 4.04
CA THR A 158 -9.43 18.32 3.15
C THR A 158 -9.93 17.31 2.10
N TYR A 159 -10.88 16.46 2.47
CA TYR A 159 -11.36 15.35 1.63
C TYR A 159 -12.74 15.61 1.01
N ALA A 160 -13.30 16.82 1.15
CA ALA A 160 -14.59 17.17 0.58
C ALA A 160 -14.59 17.16 -0.96
N ARG A 161 -13.42 17.34 -1.58
CA ARG A 161 -13.28 17.32 -3.04
C ARG A 161 -13.38 15.90 -3.59
N ARG A 162 -14.35 15.67 -4.48
CA ARG A 162 -14.46 14.43 -5.24
C ARG A 162 -13.24 14.21 -6.14
N LEU A 163 -12.64 13.03 -6.05
CA LEU A 163 -11.50 12.65 -6.87
C LEU A 163 -11.93 12.44 -8.34
N PRO A 164 -11.26 13.10 -9.31
CA PRO A 164 -11.66 13.01 -10.72
C PRO A 164 -11.35 11.66 -11.36
N TYR A 165 -10.37 10.93 -10.81
CA TYR A 165 -9.80 9.74 -11.42
C TYR A 165 -10.72 8.51 -11.36
N PHE A 166 -11.66 8.45 -10.41
CA PHE A 166 -12.60 7.34 -10.27
C PHE A 166 -13.88 7.50 -11.11
N ARG A 167 -14.01 8.56 -11.90
CA ARG A 167 -15.22 8.79 -12.74
C ARG A 167 -15.42 7.72 -13.82
N LYS A 168 -14.34 7.08 -14.28
CA LYS A 168 -14.35 6.01 -15.29
C LYS A 168 -14.04 4.63 -14.70
N TRP A 169 -14.28 4.43 -13.40
CA TRP A 169 -14.03 3.16 -12.71
C TRP A 169 -14.94 2.07 -13.28
N LYS A 170 -14.36 1.23 -14.14
CA LYS A 170 -14.98 0.00 -14.64
C LYS A 170 -13.98 -1.11 -14.40
N ILE A 171 -14.25 -1.94 -13.41
CA ILE A 171 -13.56 -3.22 -13.24
C ILE A 171 -14.51 -4.26 -13.85
N ARG A 172 -14.02 -5.00 -14.84
CA ARG A 172 -14.58 -6.28 -15.26
C ARG A 172 -13.54 -7.33 -14.94
#